data_AF-A0A238Z3Z0-F1
#
_entry.id   AF-A0A238Z3Z0-F1
#
_cell.length_a   1.000
_cell.length_b   1.000
_cell.length_c   1.000
_cell.angle_alpha   90.00
_cell.angle_beta   90.00
_cell.angle_gamma   90.00
#
_symmetry.space_group_name_H-M   'P 1'
#
loop_
_entity.id
_entity.type
_entity.pdbx_description
1 polymer ?
#
loop_
_entity_poly.entity_id
_entity_poly.type
_entity_poly.pdbx_seq_one_letter_code
_entity_poly.pdbx_strand_id
1 'polypeptide(L)'
;MTEQPEDQQLWAALVAAEQERAHRRAEFYQHAKSRTGIIAQALNGSRWDQGVALEFLAVLPEDVPAVLDRLIELSLSHGWALAARQAIAPAWRTGRLGELPQKVMALLDHADEDEYRRLAELLDHIQARDVLRELVNRAKTSADPDIREVAEDFAEPNR
;
A
#
# COMPACT_ATOMS: atom_id res chain seq x y z
N MET A 1 27.00 21.42 29.24
CA MET A 1 27.53 21.50 27.86
C MET A 1 28.40 20.28 27.57
N THR A 2 27.80 19.09 27.53
CA THR A 2 28.52 17.81 27.32
C THR A 2 27.71 16.78 26.51
N GLU A 3 26.62 17.20 25.84
CA GLU A 3 25.73 16.30 25.07
C GLU A 3 26.19 16.10 23.61
N GLN A 4 26.95 17.04 23.05
CA GLN A 4 27.41 16.98 21.65
C GLN A 4 28.19 15.71 21.24
N PRO A 5 29.07 15.12 22.07
CA PRO A 5 29.78 13.90 21.69
C PRO A 5 28.89 12.65 21.66
N GLU A 6 27.88 12.59 22.52
CA GLU A 6 26.95 11.45 22.60
C GLU A 6 25.96 11.49 21.44
N ASP A 7 25.39 12.66 21.14
CA ASP A 7 24.51 12.86 19.99
C ASP A 7 25.21 12.52 18.66
N GLN A 8 26.47 12.92 18.51
CA GLN A 8 27.27 12.58 17.32
C GLN A 8 27.54 11.08 17.19
N GLN A 9 27.74 10.37 18.31
CA GLN A 9 27.91 8.92 18.31
C GLN A 9 26.60 8.20 17.96
N LEU A 10 25.48 8.64 18.53
CA LEU A 10 24.15 8.10 18.20
C LEU A 10 23.83 8.31 16.72
N TRP A 11 24.12 9.49 16.18
CA TRP A 11 23.95 9.79 14.77
C TRP A 11 24.83 8.90 13.88
N ALA A 12 26.11 8.73 14.23
CA ALA A 12 27.03 7.87 13.47
C ALA A 12 26.57 6.41 13.47
N ALA A 13 26.08 5.91 14.61
CA ALA A 13 25.53 4.56 14.72
C ALA A 13 24.27 4.37 13.85
N LEU A 14 23.39 5.37 13.81
CA LEU A 14 22.21 5.35 12.93
C LEU A 14 22.60 5.31 11.44
N VAL A 15 23.57 6.15 11.03
CA VAL A 15 24.07 6.16 9.64
C VAL A 15 24.67 4.80 9.26
N ALA A 16 25.45 4.19 10.14
CA ALA A 16 26.02 2.87 9.90
C ALA A 16 24.94 1.78 9.75
N ALA A 17 23.89 1.82 10.58
CA ALA A 17 22.77 0.89 10.48
C ALA A 17 21.99 1.05 9.16
N GLU A 18 21.75 2.28 8.69
CA GLU A 18 21.10 2.53 7.40
C GLU A 18 21.95 2.06 6.22
N GLN A 19 23.28 2.23 6.28
CA GLN A 19 24.19 1.70 5.26
C GLN A 19 24.14 0.18 5.18
N GLU A 20 24.20 -0.51 6.33
CA GLU A 20 24.10 -1.97 6.38
C GLU A 20 22.74 -2.44 5.86
N ARG A 21 21.65 -1.78 6.26
CA ARG A 21 20.30 -2.06 5.74
C ARG A 21 20.24 -1.91 4.22
N ALA A 22 20.79 -0.82 3.67
CA ALA A 22 20.84 -0.60 2.23
C ALA A 22 21.64 -1.70 1.50
N HIS A 23 22.78 -2.11 2.07
CA HIS A 23 23.61 -3.19 1.54
C HIS A 23 22.83 -4.52 1.51
N ARG A 24 22.22 -4.93 2.63
CA ARG A 24 21.42 -6.16 2.71
C ARG A 24 20.23 -6.15 1.76
N ARG A 25 19.59 -4.99 1.57
CA ARG A 25 18.49 -4.87 0.60
C ARG A 25 18.98 -5.10 -0.83
N ALA A 26 20.13 -4.54 -1.19
CA ALA A 26 20.73 -4.74 -2.50
C ALA A 26 21.13 -6.22 -2.71
N GLU A 27 21.74 -6.86 -1.71
CA GLU A 27 22.09 -8.29 -1.78
C GLU A 27 20.84 -9.16 -1.97
N PHE A 28 19.78 -8.92 -1.19
CA PHE A 28 18.51 -9.64 -1.35
C PHE A 28 17.91 -9.44 -2.74
N TYR A 29 17.90 -8.20 -3.23
CA TYR A 29 17.39 -7.88 -4.56
C TYR A 29 18.15 -8.61 -5.68
N GLN A 30 19.48 -8.67 -5.60
CA GLN A 30 20.35 -9.23 -6.64
C GLN A 30 20.48 -10.75 -6.59
N HIS A 31 20.39 -11.36 -5.40
CA HIS A 31 20.76 -12.76 -5.20
C HIS A 31 19.61 -13.67 -4.75
N ALA A 32 18.44 -13.13 -4.37
CA ALA A 32 17.31 -13.96 -3.97
C ALA A 32 16.74 -14.74 -5.18
N LYS A 33 16.83 -16.08 -5.11
CA LYS A 33 16.33 -16.98 -6.17
C LYS A 33 14.80 -16.95 -6.33
N SER A 34 14.07 -16.65 -5.26
CA SER A 34 12.61 -16.62 -5.23
C SER A 34 12.13 -15.39 -4.46
N ARG A 35 12.57 -14.21 -4.89
CA ARG A 35 12.26 -12.92 -4.24
C ARG A 35 10.76 -12.73 -4.01
N THR A 36 9.95 -12.85 -5.06
CA THR A 36 8.49 -12.69 -5.00
C THR A 36 7.84 -13.65 -4.01
N GLY A 37 8.26 -14.93 -4.01
CA GLY A 37 7.73 -15.93 -3.07
C GLY A 37 8.08 -15.64 -1.60
N ILE A 38 9.29 -15.14 -1.34
CA ILE A 38 9.70 -14.73 0.01
C ILE A 38 8.91 -13.51 0.46
N ILE A 39 8.74 -12.50 -0.41
CA ILE A 39 7.93 -11.32 -0.13
C ILE A 39 6.47 -11.71 0.16
N ALA A 40 5.88 -12.60 -0.64
CA ALA A 40 4.52 -13.08 -0.44
C ALA A 40 4.34 -13.77 0.93
N GLN A 41 5.32 -14.57 1.36
CA GLN A 41 5.33 -15.17 2.70
C GLN A 41 5.46 -14.11 3.79
N ALA A 42 6.36 -13.13 3.62
CA ALA A 42 6.59 -12.06 4.57
C ALA A 42 5.34 -11.18 4.81
N LEU A 43 4.50 -10.95 3.79
CA LEU A 43 3.21 -10.25 3.93
C LEU A 43 2.21 -10.98 4.85
N ASN A 44 2.43 -12.27 5.12
CA ASN A 44 1.65 -13.09 6.05
C ASN A 44 2.40 -13.40 7.35
N GLY A 45 3.61 -12.85 7.52
CA GLY A 45 4.49 -13.09 8.66
C GLY A 45 4.26 -12.12 9.82
N SER A 46 5.34 -11.85 10.55
CA SER A 46 5.31 -10.91 11.68
C SER A 46 5.07 -9.47 11.23
N ARG A 47 4.75 -8.57 12.18
CA ARG A 47 4.62 -7.14 11.89
C ARG A 47 5.89 -6.56 11.25
N TRP A 48 7.06 -7.06 11.64
CA TRP A 48 8.34 -6.65 11.06
C TRP A 48 8.50 -7.17 9.62
N ASP A 49 8.12 -8.42 9.35
CA ASP A 49 8.17 -9.00 8.00
C ASP A 49 7.25 -8.24 7.05
N GLN A 50 6.03 -7.94 7.49
CA GLN A 50 5.05 -7.17 6.71
C GLN A 50 5.59 -5.77 6.38
N GLY A 51 6.16 -5.07 7.37
CA GLY A 51 6.74 -3.76 7.16
C GLY A 51 7.86 -3.77 6.11
N VAL A 52 8.82 -4.69 6.26
CA VAL A 52 9.93 -4.84 5.30
C VAL A 52 9.42 -5.21 3.91
N ALA A 53 8.46 -6.14 3.80
CA ALA A 53 7.87 -6.55 2.53
C ALA A 53 7.18 -5.38 1.80
N LEU A 54 6.39 -4.57 2.51
CA LEU A 54 5.71 -3.40 1.96
C LEU A 54 6.69 -2.34 1.48
N GLU A 55 7.76 -2.07 2.25
CA GLU A 55 8.84 -1.17 1.82
C GLU A 55 9.59 -1.66 0.58
N PHE A 56 9.73 -2.98 0.40
CA PHE A 56 10.33 -3.57 -0.79
C PHE A 56 9.41 -3.39 -2.00
N LEU A 57 8.12 -3.69 -1.86
CA LEU A 57 7.15 -3.59 -2.95
C LEU A 57 6.94 -2.14 -3.42
N ALA A 58 7.07 -1.16 -2.52
CA ALA A 58 7.04 0.26 -2.88
C ALA A 58 8.18 0.70 -3.82
N VAL A 59 9.27 -0.05 -3.89
CA VAL A 59 10.38 0.22 -4.82
C VAL A 59 10.52 -0.82 -5.94
N LEU A 60 9.79 -1.94 -5.87
CA LEU A 60 9.81 -3.05 -6.83
C LEU A 60 8.41 -3.31 -7.43
N PRO A 61 7.93 -2.44 -8.32
CA PRO A 61 6.58 -2.55 -8.90
C PRO A 61 6.34 -3.84 -9.70
N GLU A 62 7.40 -4.54 -10.15
CA GLU A 62 7.29 -5.78 -10.89
C GLU A 62 6.78 -6.97 -10.04
N ASP A 63 6.98 -6.93 -8.72
CA ASP A 63 6.57 -8.02 -7.82
C ASP A 63 5.14 -7.84 -7.30
N VAL A 64 4.58 -6.64 -7.42
CA VAL A 64 3.24 -6.26 -6.91
C VAL A 64 2.10 -7.11 -7.49
N PRO A 65 2.03 -7.40 -8.82
CA PRO A 65 0.91 -8.17 -9.37
C PRO A 65 0.73 -9.54 -8.70
N ALA A 66 1.82 -10.22 -8.37
CA ALA A 66 1.79 -11.55 -7.77
C ALA A 66 1.23 -11.57 -6.33
N VAL A 67 1.15 -10.41 -5.68
CA VAL A 67 0.67 -10.25 -4.30
C VAL A 67 -0.47 -9.24 -4.18
N LEU A 68 -1.08 -8.86 -5.31
CA LEU A 68 -2.04 -7.76 -5.38
C LEU A 68 -3.22 -7.96 -4.43
N ASP A 69 -3.81 -9.17 -4.38
CA ASP A 69 -4.94 -9.46 -3.50
C ASP A 69 -4.61 -9.17 -2.04
N ARG A 70 -3.44 -9.62 -1.59
CA ARG A 70 -2.98 -9.38 -0.23
C ARG A 70 -2.72 -7.89 0.05
N LEU A 71 -2.23 -7.15 -0.94
CA LEU A 71 -2.04 -5.71 -0.80
C LEU A 71 -3.36 -4.95 -0.75
N ILE A 72 -4.38 -5.37 -1.49
CA ILE A 72 -5.73 -4.80 -1.38
C ILE A 72 -6.26 -5.04 0.04
N GLU A 73 -6.21 -6.26 0.56
CA GLU A 73 -6.61 -6.56 1.95
C GLU A 73 -5.87 -5.68 2.98
N LEU A 74 -4.56 -5.58 2.87
CA LEU A 74 -3.75 -4.74 3.77
C LEU A 74 -4.07 -3.25 3.62
N SER A 75 -4.51 -2.80 2.44
CA SER A 75 -4.92 -1.41 2.18
C SER A 75 -6.21 -1.01 2.91
N LEU A 76 -7.00 -2.00 3.34
CA LEU A 76 -8.22 -1.81 4.15
C LEU A 76 -7.90 -1.85 5.65
N SER A 77 -6.78 -2.46 6.05
CA SER A 77 -6.42 -2.58 7.46
C SER A 77 -5.96 -1.24 8.08
N HIS A 78 -6.35 -0.98 9.33
CA HIS A 78 -5.90 0.24 10.04
C HIS A 78 -4.37 0.34 10.19
N GLY A 79 -3.67 -0.79 10.34
CA GLY A 79 -2.23 -0.80 10.61
C GLY A 79 -1.35 -0.63 9.38
N TRP A 80 -1.84 -1.07 8.21
CA TRP A 80 -1.03 -1.15 6.99
C TRP A 80 -1.61 -0.41 5.79
N ALA A 81 -2.78 0.22 5.93
CA ALA A 81 -3.48 0.90 4.85
C ALA A 81 -2.55 1.74 3.98
N LEU A 82 -1.86 2.72 4.60
CA LEU A 82 -0.99 3.64 3.87
C LEU A 82 0.20 2.93 3.20
N ALA A 83 0.86 2.02 3.91
CA ALA A 83 2.04 1.32 3.38
C ALA A 83 1.66 0.40 2.20
N ALA A 84 0.51 -0.27 2.27
CA ALA A 84 -0.02 -1.06 1.16
C ALA A 84 -0.39 -0.20 -0.05
N ARG A 85 -1.03 0.95 0.16
CA ARG A 85 -1.33 1.91 -0.92
C ARG A 85 -0.05 2.44 -1.59
N GLN A 86 0.98 2.74 -0.80
CA GLN A 86 2.30 3.14 -1.29
C GLN A 86 2.99 2.02 -2.08
N ALA A 87 2.81 0.76 -1.70
CA ALA A 87 3.30 -0.39 -2.44
C ALA A 87 2.56 -0.61 -3.77
N ILE A 88 1.25 -0.36 -3.81
CA ILE A 88 0.43 -0.51 -5.03
C ILE A 88 0.72 0.61 -6.04
N ALA A 89 0.91 1.85 -5.58
CA ALA A 89 0.92 3.04 -6.45
C ALA A 89 1.94 2.99 -7.62
N PRO A 90 3.20 2.56 -7.43
CA PRO A 90 4.18 2.46 -8.51
C PRO A 90 3.78 1.44 -9.59
N ALA A 91 3.23 0.28 -9.19
CA ALA A 91 2.77 -0.74 -10.12
C ALA A 91 1.53 -0.30 -10.90
N TRP A 92 0.61 0.43 -10.24
CA TRP A 92 -0.52 1.09 -10.92
C TRP A 92 -0.04 2.09 -11.97
N ARG A 93 0.85 3.03 -11.59
CA ARG A 93 1.40 4.06 -12.49
C ARG A 93 2.14 3.49 -13.71
N THR A 94 2.68 2.28 -13.60
CA THR A 94 3.37 1.58 -14.69
C THR A 94 2.46 0.64 -15.47
N GLY A 95 1.14 0.68 -15.23
CA GLY A 95 0.14 -0.11 -15.96
C GLY A 95 0.16 -1.61 -15.68
N ARG A 96 0.77 -2.05 -14.59
CA ARG A 96 0.93 -3.48 -14.27
C ARG A 96 -0.29 -4.11 -13.61
N LEU A 97 -1.19 -3.29 -13.09
CA LEU A 97 -2.33 -3.72 -12.29
C LEU A 97 -3.65 -3.60 -13.07
N GLY A 98 -3.69 -4.14 -14.29
CA GLY A 98 -4.88 -4.10 -15.14
C GLY A 98 -6.12 -4.78 -14.53
N GLU A 99 -5.91 -5.71 -13.60
CA GLU A 99 -6.98 -6.41 -12.88
C GLU A 99 -7.48 -5.69 -11.62
N LEU A 100 -6.77 -4.65 -11.15
CA LEU A 100 -7.15 -3.91 -9.93
C LEU A 100 -8.59 -3.36 -9.98
N PRO A 101 -9.05 -2.73 -11.07
CA PRO A 101 -10.43 -2.21 -11.14
C PRO A 101 -11.47 -3.31 -10.92
N GLN A 102 -11.31 -4.45 -11.57
CA GLN A 102 -12.24 -5.58 -11.45
C GLN A 102 -12.27 -6.13 -10.01
N LYS A 103 -11.09 -6.28 -9.38
CA LYS A 103 -10.98 -6.77 -8.00
C LYS A 103 -11.64 -5.80 -7.02
N VAL A 104 -11.40 -4.50 -7.16
CA VAL A 104 -12.04 -3.48 -6.31
C VAL A 104 -13.55 -3.48 -6.48
N MET A 105 -14.06 -3.50 -7.72
CA MET A 105 -15.51 -3.48 -7.96
C MET A 105 -16.21 -4.72 -7.41
N ALA A 106 -15.57 -5.89 -7.46
CA ALA A 106 -16.10 -7.10 -6.86
C ALA A 106 -16.17 -7.02 -5.33
N LEU A 107 -15.20 -6.38 -4.67
CA LEU A 107 -15.24 -6.18 -3.21
C LEU A 107 -16.39 -5.28 -2.78
N LEU A 108 -16.77 -4.28 -3.58
CA LEU A 108 -17.89 -3.37 -3.28
C LEU A 108 -19.26 -4.07 -3.25
N ASP A 109 -19.38 -5.31 -3.74
CA ASP A 109 -20.61 -6.10 -3.65
C ASP A 109 -20.91 -6.55 -2.22
N HIS A 110 -19.88 -6.60 -1.37
CA HIS A 110 -19.98 -7.13 -0.01
C HIS A 110 -19.36 -6.19 1.05
N ALA A 111 -18.83 -5.05 0.62
CA ALA A 111 -18.18 -4.08 1.49
C ALA A 111 -19.17 -3.40 2.45
N ASP A 112 -18.74 -3.25 3.71
CA ASP A 112 -19.35 -2.31 4.65
C ASP A 112 -18.91 -0.85 4.39
N GLU A 113 -19.38 0.09 5.19
CA GLU A 113 -19.10 1.52 5.03
C GLU A 113 -17.62 1.88 5.23
N ASP A 114 -16.91 1.23 6.15
CA ASP A 114 -15.47 1.47 6.36
C ASP A 114 -14.68 0.89 5.18
N GLU A 115 -14.98 -0.33 4.75
CA GLU A 115 -14.35 -0.95 3.58
C GLU A 115 -14.59 -0.12 2.31
N TYR A 116 -15.79 0.42 2.12
CA TYR A 116 -16.11 1.33 1.02
C TYR A 116 -15.21 2.58 1.04
N ARG A 117 -15.10 3.22 2.22
CA ARG A 117 -14.25 4.39 2.42
C ARG A 117 -12.77 4.06 2.20
N ARG A 118 -12.29 2.92 2.71
CA ARG A 118 -10.89 2.47 2.54
C ARG A 118 -10.54 2.17 1.09
N LEU A 119 -11.47 1.58 0.33
CA LEU A 119 -11.32 1.37 -1.11
C LEU A 119 -11.29 2.72 -1.85
N ALA A 120 -12.15 3.67 -1.48
CA ALA A 120 -12.10 5.03 -2.05
C ALA A 120 -10.75 5.71 -1.77
N GLU A 121 -10.25 5.65 -0.54
CA GLU A 121 -8.93 6.18 -0.16
C GLU A 121 -7.77 5.48 -0.92
N LEU A 122 -7.86 4.17 -1.17
CA LEU A 122 -6.89 3.45 -1.99
C LEU A 122 -6.88 4.02 -3.42
N LEU A 123 -8.05 4.12 -4.05
CA LEU A 123 -8.17 4.58 -5.43
C LEU A 123 -7.74 6.04 -5.60
N ASP A 124 -8.07 6.89 -4.62
CA ASP A 124 -7.62 8.29 -4.57
C ASP A 124 -6.09 8.36 -4.42
N HIS A 125 -5.51 7.61 -3.48
CA HIS A 125 -4.07 7.59 -3.24
C HIS A 125 -3.26 7.20 -4.48
N ILE A 126 -3.71 6.17 -5.21
CA ILE A 126 -3.03 5.72 -6.43
C ILE A 126 -3.44 6.53 -7.68
N GLN A 127 -4.38 7.46 -7.53
CA GLN A 127 -4.95 8.27 -8.62
C GLN A 127 -5.65 7.44 -9.70
N ALA A 128 -6.33 6.36 -9.32
CA ALA A 128 -7.19 5.57 -10.20
C ALA A 128 -8.52 6.28 -10.45
N ARG A 129 -8.48 7.49 -11.03
CA ARG A 129 -9.59 8.45 -11.11
C ARG A 129 -10.87 7.88 -11.73
N ASP A 130 -10.75 7.05 -12.76
CA ASP A 130 -11.91 6.47 -13.42
C ASP A 130 -12.59 5.39 -12.57
N VAL A 131 -11.79 4.58 -11.89
CA VAL A 131 -12.27 3.56 -10.94
C VAL A 131 -12.88 4.23 -9.71
N LEU A 132 -12.26 5.30 -9.20
CA LEU A 132 -12.81 6.08 -8.08
C LEU A 132 -14.17 6.69 -8.45
N ARG A 133 -14.31 7.22 -9.68
CA ARG A 133 -15.57 7.77 -10.16
C ARG A 133 -16.66 6.71 -10.23
N GLU A 134 -16.34 5.50 -10.67
CA GLU A 134 -17.27 4.38 -10.68
C GLU A 134 -17.72 4.00 -9.26
N LEU A 135 -16.77 3.89 -8.32
CA LEU A 135 -17.06 3.67 -6.89
C LEU A 135 -17.99 4.77 -6.34
N VAL A 136 -17.69 6.04 -6.58
CA VAL A 136 -18.50 7.17 -6.12
C VAL A 136 -19.92 7.13 -6.73
N ASN A 137 -20.05 6.83 -8.01
CA ASN A 137 -21.36 6.71 -8.65
C ASN A 137 -22.20 5.59 -8.04
N ARG A 138 -21.56 4.46 -7.73
CA ARG A 138 -22.21 3.34 -7.06
C ARG A 138 -22.64 3.73 -5.64
N ALA A 139 -21.76 4.38 -4.88
CA ALA A 139 -22.02 4.85 -3.52
C ALA A 139 -23.25 5.77 -3.43
N LYS A 140 -23.43 6.71 -4.39
CA LYS A 140 -24.59 7.62 -4.46
C LYS A 140 -25.93 6.89 -4.48
N THR A 141 -25.96 5.69 -5.05
CA THR A 141 -27.18 4.88 -5.19
C THR A 141 -27.39 3.88 -4.05
N SER A 142 -26.47 3.83 -3.08
CA SER A 142 -26.57 2.92 -1.94
C SER A 142 -27.79 3.24 -1.09
N ALA A 143 -28.46 2.17 -0.61
CA ALA A 143 -29.51 2.30 0.40
C ALA A 143 -28.94 2.75 1.76
N ASP A 144 -27.67 2.45 2.01
CA ASP A 144 -26.95 2.81 3.23
C ASP A 144 -26.55 4.30 3.22
N PRO A 145 -26.99 5.11 4.21
CA PRO A 145 -26.58 6.51 4.32
C PRO A 145 -25.08 6.71 4.50
N ASP A 146 -24.38 5.84 5.22
CA ASP A 146 -22.96 6.01 5.55
C ASP A 146 -22.09 5.75 4.30
N ILE A 147 -22.53 4.81 3.44
CA ILE A 147 -21.92 4.62 2.11
C ILE A 147 -22.21 5.84 1.20
N ARG A 148 -23.39 6.45 1.27
CA ARG A 148 -23.67 7.68 0.49
C ARG A 148 -22.77 8.84 0.92
N GLU A 149 -22.42 8.96 2.19
CA GLU A 149 -21.46 9.95 2.69
C GLU A 149 -20.08 9.79 2.03
N VAL A 150 -19.61 8.56 1.83
CA VAL A 150 -18.36 8.30 1.08
C VAL A 150 -18.44 8.90 -0.33
N ALA A 151 -19.62 8.89 -0.97
CA ALA A 151 -19.78 9.49 -2.28
C ALA A 151 -19.62 11.02 -2.24
N GLU A 152 -20.04 11.67 -1.16
CA GLU A 152 -19.92 13.11 -0.95
C GLU A 152 -18.46 13.50 -0.67
N ASP A 153 -17.78 12.76 0.20
CA ASP A 153 -16.36 12.96 0.55
C ASP A 153 -15.43 12.88 -0.67
N PHE A 154 -15.77 12.04 -1.65
CA PHE A 154 -14.95 11.79 -2.84
C PHE A 154 -15.58 12.32 -4.15
N ALA A 155 -16.65 13.12 -4.08
CA ALA A 155 -17.34 13.66 -5.25
C ALA A 155 -16.47 14.60 -6.11
N GLU A 156 -15.55 15.32 -5.46
CA GLU A 156 -14.53 16.16 -6.10
C GLU A 156 -13.15 15.62 -5.74
N PRO A 157 -12.53 14.79 -6.61
CA PRO A 157 -11.17 14.33 -6.37
C PRO A 157 -10.27 15.56 -6.23
N ASN A 158 -9.50 15.65 -5.13
CA ASN A 158 -8.54 16.73 -4.92
C ASN A 158 -7.70 16.91 -6.21
N ARG A 159 -7.70 18.14 -6.74
CA ARG A 159 -7.14 18.49 -8.06
C ARG A 159 -5.67 18.12 -8.21
#